data_AF-A0A842XTU5-F1
#
_entry.id   AF-A0A842XTU5-F1
#
_cell.length_a   1.000
_cell.length_b   1.000
_cell.length_c   1.000
_cell.angle_alpha   90.00
_cell.angle_beta   90.00
_cell.angle_gamma   90.00
#
_symmetry.space_group_name_H-M   'P 1'
#
loop_
_entity.id
_entity.type
_entity.pdbx_description
1 polymer ?
#
loop_
_entity_poly.entity_id
_entity_poly.type
_entity_poly.pdbx_seq_one_letter_code
_entity_poly.pdbx_strand_id
1 'polypeptide(L)' 'MNPMLEILHDCADWSRVLLNKRLCKHVAKLLLTVDREKASEMLRRIDAEKGMWQFKQYT' A
#
# COMPACT_ATOMS: atom_id res chain seq x y z
N MET A 1 11.16 13.23 14.35
CA MET A 1 10.27 13.32 13.17
C MET A 1 9.49 12.02 13.10
N ASN A 2 8.15 12.05 13.03
CA ASN A 2 7.39 10.82 12.80
C ASN A 2 7.75 10.28 11.41
N PRO A 3 8.09 8.99 11.25
CA PRO A 3 8.35 8.43 9.94
C PRO A 3 7.09 8.56 9.10
N MET A 4 7.22 9.11 7.89
CA MET A 4 6.14 9.12 6.92
C MET A 4 5.77 7.66 6.61
N LEU A 5 4.48 7.36 6.54
CA LEU A 5 4.00 6.02 6.21
C LEU A 5 4.10 5.84 4.69
N GLU A 6 4.89 4.88 4.25
CA GLU A 6 5.22 4.69 2.84
C GLU A 6 4.91 3.27 2.37
N ILE A 7 4.44 3.17 1.12
CA ILE A 7 4.37 1.92 0.38
C ILE A 7 5.26 2.07 -0.85
N LEU A 8 6.35 1.31 -0.87
CA LEU A 8 7.31 1.24 -1.96
C LEU A 8 7.06 -0.04 -2.73
N HIS A 9 6.91 0.07 -4.04
CA HIS A 9 6.78 -1.08 -4.91
C HIS A 9 7.27 -0.74 -6.32
N ASP A 10 7.81 -1.74 -7.01
CA ASP A 10 8.27 -1.64 -8.38
C ASP A 10 7.62 -2.75 -9.20
N CYS A 11 6.51 -2.42 -9.84
CA CYS A 11 5.96 -3.23 -10.92
C CYS A 11 5.34 -2.32 -11.98
N ALA A 12 5.16 -2.85 -13.19
CA ALA A 12 4.62 -2.11 -14.32
C ALA A 12 3.22 -1.50 -14.05
N ASP A 13 2.41 -2.13 -13.19
CA ASP A 13 1.10 -1.60 -12.80
C ASP A 13 1.19 -0.50 -11.73
N TRP A 14 2.27 -0.43 -10.95
CA TRP A 14 2.38 0.41 -9.75
C TRP A 14 2.33 1.90 -10.07
N SER A 15 3.10 2.34 -11.08
CA SER A 15 3.15 3.73 -11.54
C SER A 15 1.77 4.28 -11.94
N ARG A 16 0.89 3.41 -12.45
CA ARG A 16 -0.48 3.74 -12.82
C ARG A 16 -1.41 3.81 -11.61
N VAL A 17 -1.31 2.86 -10.68
CA VAL A 17 -2.25 2.76 -9.54
C VAL A 17 -1.92 3.69 -8.38
N LEU A 18 -0.64 4.08 -8.22
CA LEU A 18 -0.19 4.98 -7.15
C LEU A 18 -0.85 6.37 -7.22
N LEU A 19 -1.15 6.85 -8.44
CA LEU A 19 -1.80 8.16 -8.66
C LEU A 19 -3.18 8.24 -8.00
N ASN A 20 -3.85 7.10 -7.88
CA ASN A 20 -5.17 6.97 -7.26
C ASN A 20 -5.09 6.34 -5.85
N LYS A 21 -3.89 6.18 -5.28
CA LYS A 21 -3.62 5.45 -4.03
C LYS A 21 -4.32 4.09 -3.99
N ARG A 22 -4.22 3.34 -5.09
CA ARG A 22 -4.74 1.98 -5.24
C ARG A 22 -3.60 0.96 -5.11
N LEU A 23 -3.93 -0.21 -4.59
CA LEU A 23 -3.00 -1.35 -4.53
C LEU A 23 -3.03 -2.10 -5.86
N CYS A 24 -1.86 -2.50 -6.38
CA CYS A 24 -1.80 -3.36 -7.56
C CYS A 24 -2.16 -4.81 -7.18
N LYS A 25 -2.38 -5.66 -8.19
CA LYS A 25 -2.68 -7.09 -8.00
C LYS A 25 -1.62 -7.85 -7.19
N HIS A 26 -0.35 -7.43 -7.23
CA HIS A 26 0.72 -8.06 -6.47
C HIS A 26 0.61 -7.76 -4.97
N VAL A 27 0.41 -6.49 -4.61
CA VAL A 27 0.23 -6.09 -3.21
C VAL A 27 -1.08 -6.66 -2.65
N ALA A 28 -2.15 -6.68 -3.45
CA ALA A 28 -3.39 -7.36 -3.08
C ALA A 28 -3.16 -8.86 -2.79
N LYS A 29 -2.45 -9.55 -3.69
CA LYS A 29 -2.09 -10.97 -3.49
C LYS A 29 -1.24 -11.18 -2.23
N LEU A 30 -0.27 -10.30 -1.96
CA LEU A 30 0.55 -10.35 -0.75
C LEU A 30 -0.32 -10.26 0.51
N LEU A 31 -1.24 -9.28 0.56
CA LEU A 31 -2.16 -9.13 1.71
C LEU A 31 -3.04 -10.37 1.92
N LEU A 32 -3.39 -11.10 0.86
CA LEU A 32 -4.14 -12.37 0.97
C LEU A 32 -3.29 -13.53 1.51
N THR A 33 -1.96 -13.42 1.49
CA THR A 33 -1.03 -14.41 2.08
C THR A 33 -0.62 -14.08 3.51
N VAL A 34 -0.84 -12.84 3.95
CA VAL A 34 -0.64 -12.42 5.33
C VAL A 34 -1.82 -12.91 6.16
N ASP A 35 -1.59 -13.17 7.45
CA ASP A 35 -2.67 -13.45 8.40
C ASP A 35 -3.82 -12.44 8.25
N ARG A 36 -5.05 -12.95 8.28
CA ARG A 36 -6.25 -12.18 7.95
C ARG A 36 -6.41 -10.96 8.84
N GLU A 37 -6.16 -11.11 10.14
CA GLU A 37 -6.33 -10.01 11.10
C GLU A 37 -5.33 -8.90 10.82
N LYS A 38 -4.06 -9.27 10.65
CA LYS A 38 -2.98 -8.34 10.30
C LYS A 38 -3.23 -7.63 8.96
N ALA A 39 -3.59 -8.36 7.92
CA ALA A 39 -3.90 -7.79 6.62
C ALA A 39 -5.08 -6.80 6.69
N SER A 40 -6.12 -7.16 7.45
CA SER A 40 -7.30 -6.32 7.63
C SER A 40 -6.98 -5.06 8.44
N GLU A 41 -6.13 -5.15 9.46
CA GLU A 41 -5.68 -3.99 10.23
C GLU A 41 -4.85 -3.03 9.38
N MET A 42 -3.91 -3.55 8.58
CA MET A 42 -3.12 -2.74 7.65
C MET A 42 -4.02 -2.01 6.65
N LEU A 43 -4.99 -2.71 6.05
CA LEU A 43 -5.94 -2.10 5.11
C LEU A 43 -6.78 -1.01 5.76
N ARG A 44 -7.30 -1.25 6.99
CA ARG A 44 -8.04 -0.23 7.75
C ARG A 44 -7.20 1.00 8.03
N ARG A 45 -5.94 0.84 8.41
CA ARG A 45 -5.02 1.95 8.66
C ARG A 45 -4.69 2.73 7.38
N ILE A 46 -4.40 2.03 6.28
CA ILE A 46 -4.14 2.65 4.98
C ILE A 46 -5.34 3.48 4.50
N ASP A 47 -6.56 2.99 4.73
CA ASP A 47 -7.78 3.69 4.34
C ASP A 47 -8.11 4.87 5.27
N ALA A 48 -8.05 4.67 6.59
CA ALA A 48 -8.31 5.71 7.58
C ALA A 48 -7.30 6.87 7.52
N GLU A 49 -6.03 6.55 7.24
CA GLU A 49 -4.93 7.52 7.19
C GLU A 49 -4.52 7.82 5.74
N LYS A 50 -5.39 7.55 4.75
CA LYS A 50 -5.05 7.57 3.32
C LYS A 50 -4.36 8.85 2.84
N GLY A 51 -4.67 10.00 3.46
CA GLY A 51 -3.99 11.27 3.18
C GLY A 51 -2.51 11.28 3.55
N MET A 52 -2.13 10.59 4.64
CA MET A 52 -0.78 10.53 5.19
C MET A 52 0.11 9.53 4.45
N TRP A 53 -0.47 8.44 3.95
CA TRP A 53 0.27 7.41 3.22
C TRP A 53 0.80 7.93 1.88
N GLN A 54 2.10 7.71 1.65
CA GLN A 54 2.77 7.98 0.38
C GLN A 54 2.96 6.68 -0.39
N PHE A 55 2.46 6.64 -1.64
CA PHE A 55 2.68 5.53 -2.55
C PHE A 55 3.78 5.97 -3.51
N LYS A 56 4.93 5.32 -3.46
CA LYS A 56 6.11 5.71 -4.26
C LYS A 56 6.63 4.52 -5.05
N GLN A 57 7.25 4.82 -6.19
CA GLN A 57 8.04 3.82 -6.90
C GLN A 57 9.25 3.44 -6.03
N TYR A 58 9.56 2.15 -5.96
CA TYR A 58 10.87 1.72 -5.48
C TYR A 58 11.85 1.82 -6.64
N THR A 59 12.88 2.66 -6.52
CA THR A 59 13.88 2.95 -7.57
C THR A 59 15.28 2.67 -7.06
#